data_AF-A0A2V8GNU9-F1
#
_entry.id   AF-A0A2V8GNU9-F1
#
_cell.length_a   1.000
_cell.length_b   1.000
_cell.length_c   1.000
_cell.angle_alpha   90.00
_cell.angle_beta   90.00
_cell.angle_gamma   90.00
#
_symmetry.space_group_name_H-M   'P 1'
#
loop_
_entity.id
_entity.type
_entity.pdbx_description
1 polymer ?
#
loop_
_entity_poly.entity_id
_entity_poly.type
_entity_poly.pdbx_seq_one_letter_code
_entity_poly.pdbx_strand_id
1 'polypeptide(L)'
;MISFAKNMTDDEIKQAAQYFGAIKWSPWIRVVETDTVPKTRIAGGMFLVEEGAQAGKEPIGLRVIETPEKTEDTEMLRNSHSGFIAYVPPGSIKKGEALVTNGAGKTTQCAVCHGANLQGLGPVPGIAGRSPSYLVRQLYDMQAGSRKGEWTDLMKPVVAKLTAEDMINIVAYTASRPAGEARTSGGGR
;
A
#
# COMPACT_ATOMS: atom_id res chain seq x y z
N MET A 1 6.59 26.95 -7.83
CA MET A 1 7.60 26.02 -7.29
C MET A 1 8.84 25.91 -8.19
N ILE A 2 8.72 25.73 -9.51
CA ILE A 2 9.90 25.59 -10.41
C ILE A 2 10.84 26.81 -10.39
N SER A 3 10.31 28.04 -10.37
CA SER A 3 11.16 29.24 -10.33
C SER A 3 11.94 29.40 -9.03
N PHE A 4 11.41 28.89 -7.89
CA PHE A 4 12.14 28.89 -6.62
C PHE A 4 13.30 27.90 -6.66
N ALA A 5 13.07 26.68 -7.16
CA ALA A 5 14.10 25.66 -7.29
C ALA A 5 15.25 26.08 -8.23
N LYS A 6 14.96 26.83 -9.30
CA LYS A 6 15.97 27.35 -10.24
C LYS A 6 16.87 28.45 -9.64
N ASN A 7 16.43 29.10 -8.58
CA ASN A 7 17.16 30.19 -7.92
C ASN A 7 17.87 29.72 -6.65
N MET A 8 17.75 28.43 -6.28
CA MET A 8 18.48 27.88 -5.13
C MET A 8 19.95 27.68 -5.50
N THR A 9 20.81 27.99 -4.54
CA THR A 9 22.23 27.65 -4.60
C THR A 9 22.44 26.15 -4.37
N ASP A 10 23.58 25.62 -4.82
CA ASP A 10 23.93 24.21 -4.61
C ASP A 10 23.95 23.82 -3.12
N ASP A 11 24.32 24.75 -2.25
CA ASP A 11 24.36 24.50 -0.80
C ASP A 11 22.95 24.46 -0.20
N GLU A 12 22.03 25.32 -0.64
CA GLU A 12 20.61 25.23 -0.25
C GLU A 12 19.97 23.93 -0.75
N ILE A 13 20.34 23.46 -1.95
CA ILE A 13 19.89 22.17 -2.50
C ILE A 13 20.40 21.02 -1.62
N LYS A 14 21.69 21.03 -1.25
CA LYS A 14 22.27 20.00 -0.37
C LYS A 14 21.65 20.01 1.01
N GLN A 15 21.44 21.18 1.61
CA GLN A 15 20.81 21.30 2.93
C GLN A 15 19.37 20.82 2.91
N ALA A 16 18.59 21.18 1.89
CA ALA A 16 17.22 20.68 1.72
C ALA A 16 17.21 19.16 1.54
N ALA A 17 18.11 18.60 0.72
CA ALA A 17 18.23 17.16 0.53
C ALA A 17 18.58 16.43 1.84
N GLN A 18 19.50 16.98 2.64
CA GLN A 18 19.84 16.45 3.95
C GLN A 18 18.66 16.50 4.92
N TYR A 19 17.94 17.62 4.97
CA TYR A 19 16.78 17.79 5.83
C TYR A 19 15.67 16.79 5.49
N PHE A 20 15.23 16.76 4.22
CA PHE A 20 14.16 15.86 3.80
C PHE A 20 14.59 14.38 3.83
N GLY A 21 15.87 14.09 3.59
CA GLY A 21 16.44 12.74 3.71
C GLY A 21 16.53 12.24 5.16
N ALA A 22 16.61 13.15 6.13
CA ALA A 22 16.64 12.82 7.57
C ALA A 22 15.25 12.58 8.17
N ILE A 23 14.16 12.90 7.45
CA ILE A 23 12.80 12.64 7.93
C ILE A 23 12.59 11.13 8.02
N LYS A 24 12.38 10.66 9.25
CA LYS A 24 12.06 9.25 9.48
C LYS A 24 10.69 8.93 8.90
N TRP A 25 10.65 7.93 8.03
CA TRP A 25 9.40 7.42 7.50
C TRP A 25 8.63 6.70 8.61
N SER A 26 7.35 7.06 8.80
CA SER A 26 6.44 6.37 9.71
C SER A 26 5.50 5.47 8.92
N PRO A 27 5.29 4.21 9.35
CA PRO A 27 4.28 3.34 8.77
C PRO A 27 2.90 3.96 8.86
N TRP A 28 2.28 4.18 7.69
CA TRP A 28 0.96 4.77 7.61
C TRP A 28 -0.14 3.72 7.80
N ILE A 29 0.12 2.45 7.49
CA ILE A 29 -0.92 1.42 7.39
C ILE A 29 -0.61 0.25 8.31
N ARG A 30 -1.61 -0.13 9.09
CA ARG A 30 -1.57 -1.31 9.96
C ARG A 30 -2.59 -2.32 9.48
N VAL A 31 -2.10 -3.50 9.08
CA VAL A 31 -2.95 -4.61 8.64
C VAL A 31 -3.47 -5.39 9.85
N VAL A 32 -4.78 -5.66 9.89
CA VAL A 32 -5.44 -6.41 10.97
C VAL A 32 -6.29 -7.52 10.36
N GLU A 33 -5.96 -8.76 10.70
CA GLU A 33 -6.77 -9.94 10.37
C GLU A 33 -7.95 -10.07 11.35
N THR A 34 -9.18 -10.13 10.83
CA THR A 34 -10.39 -10.21 11.67
C THR A 34 -11.57 -10.81 10.93
N ASP A 35 -12.42 -11.58 11.62
CA ASP A 35 -13.68 -12.09 11.04
C ASP A 35 -14.77 -11.00 10.90
N THR A 36 -14.66 -9.94 11.69
CA THR A 36 -15.65 -8.84 11.71
C THR A 36 -14.97 -7.48 11.67
N VAL A 37 -15.58 -6.54 10.96
CA VAL A 37 -15.12 -5.16 10.81
C VAL A 37 -16.14 -4.19 11.38
N PRO A 38 -15.72 -3.01 11.84
CA PRO A 38 -16.67 -1.95 12.18
C PRO A 38 -17.56 -1.64 10.97
N LYS A 39 -18.83 -1.33 11.21
CA LYS A 39 -19.69 -0.75 10.18
C LYS A 39 -19.10 0.59 9.75
N THR A 40 -19.17 0.87 8.45
CA THR A 40 -18.62 2.09 7.87
C THR A 40 -19.61 2.75 6.95
N ARG A 41 -19.48 4.07 6.81
CA ARG A 41 -20.08 4.86 5.73
C ARG A 41 -19.01 5.44 4.84
N ILE A 42 -19.39 5.70 3.60
CA ILE A 42 -18.52 6.37 2.64
C ILE A 42 -18.68 7.89 2.82
N ALA A 43 -17.59 8.57 3.14
CA ALA A 43 -17.53 10.03 3.19
C ALA A 43 -16.14 10.50 2.74
N GLY A 44 -16.08 11.56 1.91
CA GLY A 44 -14.80 12.09 1.42
C GLY A 44 -13.94 11.08 0.63
N GLY A 45 -14.55 10.04 0.06
CA GLY A 45 -13.82 8.95 -0.62
C GLY A 45 -13.17 7.92 0.32
N MET A 46 -13.49 7.96 1.62
CA MET A 46 -12.96 7.05 2.64
C MET A 46 -14.09 6.27 3.31
N PHE A 47 -13.76 5.11 3.87
CA PHE A 47 -14.64 4.40 4.79
C PHE A 47 -14.42 4.96 6.21
N LEU A 48 -15.41 5.66 6.73
CA LEU A 48 -15.41 6.17 8.09
C LEU A 48 -16.20 5.23 8.98
N VAL A 49 -15.68 4.92 10.16
CA VAL A 49 -16.35 4.08 11.14
C VAL A 49 -17.63 4.77 11.62
N GLU A 50 -18.73 4.02 11.65
CA GLU A 50 -20.01 4.51 12.17
C GLU A 50 -19.98 4.59 13.70
N GLU A 51 -20.53 5.68 14.22
CA GLU A 51 -20.58 5.99 15.65
C GLU A 51 -22.03 6.08 16.14
N GLY A 52 -22.23 6.13 17.46
CA GLY A 52 -23.56 6.30 18.05
C GLY A 52 -24.52 5.14 17.74
N ALA A 53 -25.74 5.47 17.31
CA ALA A 53 -26.81 4.49 17.09
C ALA A 53 -26.54 3.56 15.88
N GLN A 54 -25.69 3.99 14.95
CA GLN A 54 -25.32 3.24 13.75
C GLN A 54 -24.04 2.39 13.94
N ALA A 55 -23.37 2.55 15.09
CA ALA A 55 -22.20 1.78 15.45
C ALA A 55 -22.50 0.27 15.48
N GLY A 56 -21.49 -0.52 15.15
CA GLY A 56 -21.59 -1.98 15.19
C GLY A 56 -20.49 -2.66 14.41
N LYS A 57 -20.58 -3.98 14.32
CA LYS A 57 -19.69 -4.80 13.50
C LYS A 57 -20.47 -5.58 12.45
N GLU A 58 -19.81 -5.91 11.35
CA GLU A 58 -20.32 -6.77 10.30
C GLU A 58 -19.25 -7.80 9.87
N PRO A 59 -19.66 -8.98 9.34
CA PRO A 59 -18.70 -9.98 8.85
C PRO A 59 -17.84 -9.42 7.71
N ILE A 60 -16.53 -9.61 7.74
CA ILE A 60 -15.64 -9.04 6.73
C ILE A 60 -15.84 -9.66 5.34
N GLY A 61 -16.11 -10.97 5.27
CA GLY A 61 -16.20 -11.69 3.99
C GLY A 61 -14.89 -11.62 3.19
N LEU A 62 -14.96 -11.61 1.86
CA LEU A 62 -13.79 -11.43 0.99
C LEU A 62 -13.57 -9.94 0.67
N ARG A 63 -13.29 -9.12 1.70
CA ARG A 63 -13.12 -7.66 1.54
C ARG A 63 -11.85 -7.17 2.24
N VAL A 64 -11.28 -6.11 1.68
CA VAL A 64 -10.28 -5.25 2.34
C VAL A 64 -11.01 -3.97 2.70
N ILE A 65 -11.10 -3.64 3.99
CA ILE A 65 -11.73 -2.42 4.48
C ILE A 65 -10.65 -1.56 5.13
N GLU A 66 -10.40 -0.39 4.56
CA GLU A 66 -9.44 0.58 5.10
C GLU A 66 -10.16 1.75 5.74
N THR A 67 -9.90 1.98 7.02
CA THR A 67 -10.46 3.10 7.78
C THR A 67 -9.32 3.92 8.40
N PRO A 68 -9.54 5.22 8.66
CA PRO A 68 -8.67 5.97 9.55
C PRO A 68 -8.53 5.28 10.91
N GLU A 69 -7.36 5.38 11.55
CA GLU A 69 -7.24 5.01 12.96
C GLU A 69 -8.04 5.95 13.87
N LYS A 70 -8.12 7.23 13.48
CA LYS A 70 -8.91 8.27 14.12
C LYS A 70 -9.58 9.13 13.06
N THR A 71 -10.91 9.10 13.03
CA THR A 71 -11.71 9.82 12.02
C THR A 71 -11.48 11.33 12.09
N GLU A 72 -11.50 11.92 13.29
CA GLU A 72 -11.32 13.37 13.48
C GLU A 72 -9.95 13.86 12.95
N ASP A 73 -8.87 13.16 13.28
CA ASP A 73 -7.51 13.51 12.84
C ASP A 73 -7.40 13.49 11.31
N THR A 74 -8.02 12.51 10.65
CA THR A 74 -7.93 12.34 9.19
C THR A 74 -8.88 13.25 8.43
N GLU A 75 -10.17 13.27 8.79
CA GLU A 75 -11.20 13.99 8.04
C GLU A 75 -11.21 15.49 8.36
N MET A 76 -11.22 15.83 9.66
CA MET A 76 -11.42 17.20 10.12
C MET A 76 -10.11 17.96 10.19
N LEU A 77 -9.09 17.36 10.80
CA LEU A 77 -7.78 18.01 10.99
C LEU A 77 -6.84 17.84 9.80
N ARG A 78 -7.14 16.91 8.87
CA ARG A 78 -6.28 16.56 7.74
C ARG A 78 -4.82 16.32 8.14
N ASN A 79 -4.63 15.65 9.28
CA ASN A 79 -3.33 15.40 9.85
C ASN A 79 -2.55 14.41 8.97
N SER A 80 -1.47 14.87 8.36
CA SER A 80 -0.55 14.07 7.53
C SER A 80 0.18 12.94 8.29
N HIS A 81 -0.02 12.81 9.60
CA HIS A 81 0.54 11.71 10.41
C HIS A 81 -0.54 10.74 10.91
N SER A 82 -1.80 10.92 10.52
CA SER A 82 -2.89 10.04 10.94
C SER A 82 -2.85 8.72 10.16
N GLY A 83 -2.65 7.61 10.87
CA GLY A 83 -2.57 6.28 10.29
C GLY A 83 -3.91 5.69 9.85
N PHE A 84 -3.85 4.56 9.14
CA PHE A 84 -5.00 3.79 8.68
C PHE A 84 -4.91 2.34 9.14
N ILE A 85 -6.07 1.76 9.45
CA ILE A 85 -6.23 0.34 9.70
C ILE A 85 -6.77 -0.30 8.44
N ALA A 86 -6.06 -1.30 7.92
CA ALA A 86 -6.52 -2.15 6.84
C ALA A 86 -7.00 -3.49 7.42
N TYR A 87 -8.31 -3.65 7.53
CA TYR A 87 -8.91 -4.91 7.93
C TYR A 87 -8.94 -5.88 6.76
N VAL A 88 -8.48 -7.11 7.00
CA VAL A 88 -8.43 -8.20 6.01
C VAL A 88 -8.92 -9.53 6.63
N PRO A 89 -9.34 -10.50 5.81
CA PRO A 89 -9.85 -11.77 6.33
C PRO A 89 -8.76 -12.56 7.09
N PRO A 90 -9.12 -13.40 8.07
CA PRO A 90 -8.12 -14.16 8.82
C PRO A 90 -7.29 -15.10 7.94
N GLY A 91 -5.98 -15.15 8.21
CA GLY A 91 -5.02 -15.96 7.47
C GLY A 91 -4.63 -15.42 6.09
N SER A 92 -5.13 -14.24 5.69
CA SER A 92 -4.79 -13.59 4.43
C SER A 92 -3.29 -13.30 4.30
N ILE A 93 -2.62 -12.90 5.39
CA ILE A 93 -1.18 -12.61 5.39
C ILE A 93 -0.40 -13.89 5.09
N LYS A 94 -0.72 -14.99 5.74
CA LYS A 94 -0.03 -16.28 5.54
C LYS A 94 -0.27 -16.86 4.15
N LYS A 95 -1.51 -16.80 3.66
CA LYS A 95 -1.85 -17.20 2.28
C LYS A 95 -1.15 -16.31 1.26
N GLY A 96 -1.09 -15.01 1.52
CA GLY A 96 -0.41 -14.01 0.71
C GLY A 96 1.08 -14.24 0.61
N GLU A 97 1.72 -14.57 1.73
CA GLU A 97 3.14 -14.92 1.76
C GLU A 97 3.47 -16.05 0.78
N ALA A 98 2.68 -17.12 0.76
CA ALA A 98 2.91 -18.23 -0.17
C ALA A 98 2.82 -17.78 -1.64
N LEU A 99 1.78 -17.02 -1.99
CA LEU A 99 1.61 -16.47 -3.35
C LEU A 99 2.77 -15.55 -3.73
N VAL A 100 3.22 -14.71 -2.82
CA VAL A 100 4.28 -13.72 -3.08
C VAL A 100 5.66 -14.37 -3.18
N THR A 101 5.95 -15.34 -2.32
CA THR A 101 7.27 -15.95 -2.18
C THR A 101 7.52 -17.12 -3.12
N ASN A 102 6.50 -17.85 -3.56
CA ASN A 102 6.70 -18.98 -4.47
C ASN A 102 5.67 -19.07 -5.61
N GLY A 103 4.76 -18.10 -5.70
CA GLY A 103 3.74 -18.06 -6.74
C GLY A 103 2.56 -19.01 -6.52
N ALA A 104 2.71 -20.03 -5.65
CA ALA A 104 1.76 -21.11 -5.39
C ALA A 104 1.15 -21.75 -6.67
N GLY A 105 1.93 -21.80 -7.76
CA GLY A 105 1.47 -22.28 -9.07
C GLY A 105 0.47 -21.36 -9.81
N LYS A 106 0.13 -20.21 -9.23
CA LYS A 106 -0.84 -19.26 -9.79
C LYS A 106 -0.20 -18.02 -10.41
N THR A 107 0.97 -17.61 -9.92
CA THR A 107 1.64 -16.39 -10.36
C THR A 107 3.16 -16.54 -10.34
N THR A 108 3.87 -15.53 -10.82
CA THR A 108 5.33 -15.43 -10.70
C THR A 108 5.67 -14.85 -9.32
N GLN A 109 6.75 -15.34 -8.70
CA GLN A 109 7.26 -14.79 -7.43
C GLN A 109 7.47 -13.27 -7.57
N CYS A 110 6.82 -12.48 -6.70
CA CYS A 110 6.78 -11.03 -6.85
C CYS A 110 8.16 -10.39 -6.65
N ALA A 111 8.97 -10.99 -5.76
CA ALA A 111 10.31 -10.51 -5.42
C ALA A 111 11.30 -10.53 -6.60
N VAL A 112 11.04 -11.35 -7.63
CA VAL A 112 11.87 -11.40 -8.86
C VAL A 112 11.93 -10.02 -9.53
N CYS A 113 10.82 -9.28 -9.53
CA CYS A 113 10.75 -7.96 -10.16
C CYS A 113 10.71 -6.82 -9.13
N HIS A 114 9.99 -7.00 -8.02
CA HIS A 114 9.80 -5.95 -7.01
C HIS A 114 10.94 -5.90 -5.96
N GLY A 115 11.99 -6.70 -6.13
CA GLY A 115 13.12 -6.81 -5.21
C GLY A 115 12.84 -7.73 -4.02
N ALA A 116 13.91 -8.21 -3.37
CA ALA A 116 13.84 -9.20 -2.28
C ALA A 116 12.92 -8.75 -1.12
N ASN A 117 12.95 -7.45 -0.79
CA ASN A 117 12.11 -6.87 0.25
C ASN A 117 10.83 -6.21 -0.27
N LEU A 118 10.52 -6.38 -1.57
CA LEU A 118 9.38 -5.74 -2.24
C LEU A 118 9.44 -4.21 -2.27
N GLN A 119 10.65 -3.64 -2.16
CA GLN A 119 10.90 -2.20 -2.08
C GLN A 119 11.18 -1.55 -3.44
N GLY A 120 11.14 -2.34 -4.52
CA GLY A 120 11.34 -1.91 -5.89
C GLY A 120 12.76 -2.20 -6.40
N LEU A 121 12.90 -2.28 -7.72
CA LEU A 121 14.15 -2.55 -8.41
C LEU A 121 14.19 -1.76 -9.73
N GLY A 122 15.10 -0.81 -9.84
CA GLY A 122 15.17 0.07 -11.01
C GLY A 122 13.83 0.79 -11.27
N PRO A 123 13.21 0.63 -12.46
CA PRO A 123 11.91 1.22 -12.78
C PRO A 123 10.72 0.49 -12.14
N VAL A 124 10.93 -0.72 -11.59
CA VAL A 124 9.86 -1.50 -10.96
C VAL A 124 9.55 -0.92 -9.58
N PRO A 125 8.28 -0.54 -9.30
CA PRO A 125 7.94 0.14 -8.06
C PRO A 125 8.03 -0.77 -6.85
N GLY A 126 8.34 -0.21 -5.68
CA GLY A 126 8.14 -0.90 -4.41
C GLY A 126 6.66 -1.06 -4.10
N ILE A 127 6.28 -2.21 -3.54
CA ILE A 127 4.90 -2.56 -3.16
C ILE A 127 4.78 -2.85 -1.65
N ALA A 128 5.89 -2.98 -0.93
CA ALA A 128 5.91 -3.13 0.53
C ALA A 128 5.26 -1.92 1.23
N GLY A 129 4.40 -2.19 2.21
CA GLY A 129 3.79 -1.17 3.08
C GLY A 129 2.82 -0.20 2.38
N ARG A 130 2.44 -0.47 1.13
CA ARG A 130 1.43 0.33 0.41
C ARG A 130 0.02 -0.08 0.82
N SER A 131 -0.93 0.83 0.59
CA SER A 131 -2.35 0.60 0.83
C SER A 131 -2.86 -0.67 0.14
N PRO A 132 -3.37 -1.65 0.89
CA PRO A 132 -3.93 -2.85 0.28
C PRO A 132 -5.16 -2.55 -0.59
N SER A 133 -5.99 -1.56 -0.27
CA SER A 133 -7.11 -1.13 -1.11
C SER A 133 -6.64 -0.55 -2.44
N TYR A 134 -5.58 0.26 -2.41
CA TYR A 134 -4.92 0.75 -3.63
C TYR A 134 -4.33 -0.40 -4.45
N LEU A 135 -3.56 -1.28 -3.82
CA LEU A 135 -2.89 -2.38 -4.51
C LEU A 135 -3.89 -3.37 -5.11
N VAL A 136 -4.98 -3.71 -4.41
CA VAL A 136 -5.98 -4.66 -4.92
C VAL A 136 -6.64 -4.07 -6.16
N ARG A 137 -6.93 -2.76 -6.14
CA ARG A 137 -7.44 -2.05 -7.31
C ARG A 137 -6.44 -2.05 -8.45
N GLN A 138 -5.15 -1.87 -8.18
CA GLN A 138 -4.13 -1.95 -9.23
C GLN A 138 -4.05 -3.34 -9.85
N LEU A 139 -4.08 -4.41 -9.04
CA LEU A 139 -4.06 -5.79 -9.53
C LEU A 139 -5.30 -6.09 -10.39
N TYR A 140 -6.46 -5.69 -9.90
CA TYR A 140 -7.73 -5.84 -10.63
C TYR A 140 -7.73 -5.05 -11.93
N ASP A 141 -7.31 -3.79 -11.90
CA ASP A 141 -7.28 -2.93 -13.08
C ASP A 141 -6.29 -3.45 -14.14
N MET A 142 -5.16 -4.03 -13.73
CA MET A 142 -4.23 -4.69 -14.64
C MET A 142 -4.79 -5.99 -15.20
N GLN A 143 -5.53 -6.76 -14.39
CA GLN A 143 -6.18 -8.00 -14.83
C GLN A 143 -7.32 -7.73 -15.83
N ALA A 144 -8.12 -6.70 -15.57
CA ALA A 144 -9.21 -6.27 -16.43
C ALA A 144 -8.75 -5.47 -17.66
N GLY A 145 -7.47 -5.06 -17.70
CA GLY A 145 -6.92 -4.23 -18.77
C GLY A 145 -7.35 -2.75 -18.73
N SER A 146 -7.95 -2.29 -17.64
CA SER A 146 -8.31 -0.88 -17.43
C SER A 146 -7.07 -0.02 -17.10
N ARG A 147 -6.03 -0.61 -16.48
CA ARG A 147 -4.75 0.06 -16.28
C ARG A 147 -3.87 -0.05 -17.53
N LYS A 148 -3.36 1.09 -18.00
CA LYS A 148 -2.41 1.20 -19.12
C LYS A 148 -1.12 1.87 -18.66
N GLY A 149 -0.02 1.52 -19.30
CA GLY A 149 1.31 2.08 -19.03
C GLY A 149 2.40 1.24 -19.67
N GLU A 150 3.55 1.86 -19.93
CA GLU A 150 4.71 1.23 -20.57
C GLU A 150 5.09 -0.11 -19.92
N TRP A 151 5.05 -0.18 -18.58
CA TRP A 151 5.45 -1.34 -17.81
C TRP A 151 4.27 -2.22 -17.36
N THR A 152 3.03 -1.85 -17.70
CA THR A 152 1.83 -2.59 -17.27
C THR A 152 1.73 -3.96 -17.96
N ASP A 153 2.22 -4.08 -19.19
CA ASP A 153 2.18 -5.33 -19.94
C ASP A 153 2.98 -6.46 -19.27
N LEU A 154 4.01 -6.13 -18.50
CA LEU A 154 4.78 -7.10 -17.72
C LEU A 154 3.95 -7.73 -16.59
N MET A 155 2.95 -7.02 -16.06
CA MET A 155 2.09 -7.52 -14.99
C MET A 155 0.91 -8.38 -15.49
N LYS A 156 0.53 -8.27 -16.78
CA LYS A 156 -0.56 -9.05 -17.36
C LYS A 156 -0.45 -10.57 -17.09
N PRO A 157 0.68 -11.25 -17.38
CA PRO A 157 0.80 -12.68 -17.07
C PRO A 157 0.82 -12.98 -15.57
N VAL A 158 1.28 -12.03 -14.75
CA VAL A 158 1.37 -12.17 -13.28
C VAL A 158 -0.04 -12.19 -12.66
N VAL A 159 -0.96 -11.37 -13.16
CA VAL A 159 -2.31 -11.25 -12.61
C VAL A 159 -3.34 -12.16 -13.29
N ALA A 160 -3.03 -12.72 -14.46
CA ALA A 160 -3.98 -13.43 -15.32
C ALA A 160 -4.77 -14.56 -14.63
N LYS A 161 -4.16 -15.27 -13.67
CA LYS A 161 -4.78 -16.43 -12.99
C LYS A 161 -5.17 -16.16 -11.53
N LEU A 162 -5.01 -14.93 -11.05
CA LEU A 162 -5.32 -14.59 -9.68
C LEU A 162 -6.84 -14.48 -9.50
N THR A 163 -7.36 -15.12 -8.45
CA THR A 163 -8.74 -14.88 -8.00
C THR A 163 -8.81 -13.61 -7.15
N ALA A 164 -10.02 -13.13 -6.86
CA ALA A 164 -10.21 -12.01 -5.92
C ALA A 164 -9.63 -12.33 -4.53
N GLU A 165 -9.79 -13.57 -4.04
CA GLU A 165 -9.18 -14.00 -2.78
C GLU A 165 -7.64 -13.98 -2.87
N ASP A 166 -7.06 -14.44 -3.97
CA ASP A 166 -5.59 -14.39 -4.15
C ASP A 166 -5.07 -12.95 -4.13
N MET A 167 -5.77 -12.02 -4.79
CA MET A 167 -5.41 -10.60 -4.76
C MET A 167 -5.49 -10.02 -3.34
N ILE A 168 -6.56 -10.31 -2.59
CA ILE A 168 -6.72 -9.89 -1.19
C ILE A 168 -5.57 -10.42 -0.32
N ASN A 169 -5.24 -11.70 -0.47
CA ASN A 169 -4.15 -12.35 0.26
C ASN A 169 -2.81 -11.70 -0.06
N ILE A 170 -2.50 -11.50 -1.35
CA ILE A 170 -1.27 -10.83 -1.80
C ILE A 170 -1.15 -9.44 -1.15
N VAL A 171 -2.20 -8.63 -1.24
CA VAL A 171 -2.12 -7.25 -0.72
C VAL A 171 -2.06 -7.18 0.79
N ALA A 172 -2.72 -8.10 1.50
CA ALA A 172 -2.60 -8.24 2.95
C ALA A 172 -1.14 -8.46 3.36
N TYR A 173 -0.45 -9.38 2.69
CA TYR A 173 0.98 -9.65 2.95
C TYR A 173 1.88 -8.47 2.56
N THR A 174 1.73 -7.92 1.35
CA THR A 174 2.63 -6.83 0.90
C THR A 174 2.45 -5.58 1.75
N ALA A 175 1.23 -5.26 2.19
CA ALA A 175 0.95 -4.14 3.05
C ALA A 175 1.48 -4.33 4.48
N SER A 176 1.57 -5.58 4.97
CA SER A 176 2.14 -5.86 6.29
C SER A 176 3.68 -5.83 6.31
N ARG A 177 4.34 -5.69 5.15
CA ARG A 177 5.79 -5.50 5.07
C ARG A 177 6.15 -4.06 5.44
N PRO A 178 7.32 -3.81 6.06
CA PRO A 178 7.83 -2.46 6.22
C PRO A 178 7.96 -1.80 4.84
N ALA A 179 7.37 -0.61 4.64
CA ALA A 179 7.75 0.16 3.46
C ALA A 179 9.24 0.48 3.56
N GLY A 180 9.93 0.52 2.42
CA GLY A 180 11.38 0.69 2.41
C GLY A 180 11.85 1.84 3.27
N GLU A 181 12.99 1.66 3.95
CA GLU A 181 13.70 2.79 4.52
C GLU A 181 13.93 3.81 3.39
N ALA A 182 13.75 5.10 3.69
CA ALA A 182 14.16 6.16 2.79
C ALA A 182 15.59 5.82 2.35
N ARG A 183 15.81 5.68 1.04
CA ARG A 183 17.12 5.30 0.50
C ARG A 183 18.16 6.19 1.15
N THR A 184 18.97 5.62 2.05
CA THR A 184 20.17 6.30 2.50
C THR A 184 21.00 6.47 1.24
N SER A 185 21.28 7.71 0.87
CA SER A 185 22.26 8.03 -0.16
C SER A 185 23.64 7.64 0.37
N GLY A 186 23.92 6.33 0.44
CA GLY A 186 25.25 5.79 0.56
C GLY A 186 25.90 5.87 -0.82
N GLY A 187 26.85 6.80 -0.97
CA GLY A 187 27.59 7.03 -2.20
C GLY A 187 28.27 5.76 -2.73
N GLY A 188 28.45 5.72 -4.06
CA GLY A 188 29.26 4.68 -4.70
C GLY A 188 28.85 4.33 -6.13
N ARG A 189 28.96 5.27 -7.07
CA ARG A 189 29.83 5.18 -8.26
C ARG A 189 29.72 6.46 -9.08
#